data_AF-A0A317I6H6-F1
#
_entry.id   AF-A0A317I6H6-F1
#
_cell.length_a   1.000
_cell.length_b   1.000
_cell.length_c   1.000
_cell.angle_alpha   90.00
_cell.angle_beta   90.00
_cell.angle_gamma   90.00
#
_symmetry.space_group_name_H-M   'P 1'
#
loop_
_entity.id
_entity.type
_entity.pdbx_description
1 polymer ?
#
loop_
_entity_poly.entity_id
_entity_poly.type
_entity_poly.pdbx_seq_one_letter_code
_entity_poly.pdbx_strand_id
1 'polypeptide(L)'
;MDRLLRKLAIALFLIGLSAGAFNTCVFAQETDDPVKIEMYKKFVDNRVPNPRAAYQAGKDYLAKYGKDNDQYSKYIQQWVGLFEREDRKLKLPVLIYNDKNFAEAFKVGGQILADEPEYLKAHIDLGYAGFLAATTTKNESYNTEAIAHARKAIQALESGKTVTDWAPFKGKDDTLAYLYYSIASLLKSSPDQVIDPLLKALQFDTELKKQASTYSYLAFGYESGPYRTMSTAYQTQYANKPETPESKAALEKLNVIIDHMIDAYARAVAAAGSDPKYAQAKTAWMGTLTSYYKFRHADSDAGLNDLITTVLSKPPPPKP
;
A
#
# COMPACT_ATOMS: atom_id res chain seq x y z
N MET A 1 -21.53 2.34 -4.47
CA MET A 1 -22.10 3.67 -4.14
C MET A 1 -23.41 3.55 -3.37
N ASP A 2 -24.37 2.75 -3.85
CA ASP A 2 -25.75 2.75 -3.35
C ASP A 2 -25.94 2.21 -1.91
N ARG A 3 -25.24 1.14 -1.50
CA ARG A 3 -25.42 0.54 -0.16
C ARG A 3 -24.89 1.36 1.01
N LEU A 4 -23.77 2.08 0.84
CA LEU A 4 -23.13 2.86 1.93
C LEU A 4 -23.84 4.20 2.16
N LEU A 5 -24.21 4.90 1.09
CA LEU A 5 -25.03 6.10 1.17
C LEU A 5 -26.45 5.80 1.67
N ARG A 6 -27.06 4.67 1.26
CA ARG A 6 -28.32 4.19 1.86
C ARG A 6 -28.15 3.89 3.36
N LYS A 7 -27.03 3.30 3.79
CA LYS A 7 -26.77 3.05 5.22
C LYS A 7 -26.59 4.33 6.03
N LEU A 8 -25.95 5.37 5.50
CA LEU A 8 -25.89 6.69 6.17
C LEU A 8 -27.28 7.34 6.28
N ALA A 9 -28.09 7.23 5.22
CA ALA A 9 -29.46 7.73 5.24
C ALA A 9 -30.34 6.98 6.26
N ILE A 10 -30.09 5.68 6.48
CA ILE A 10 -30.78 4.84 7.47
C ILE A 10 -30.25 5.07 8.89
N ALA A 11 -28.94 5.27 9.09
CA ALA A 11 -28.36 5.50 10.42
C ALA A 11 -28.83 6.83 11.03
N LEU A 12 -29.01 7.87 10.22
CA LEU A 12 -29.64 9.14 10.64
C LEU A 12 -31.16 9.02 10.85
N PHE A 13 -31.79 7.98 10.31
CA PHE A 13 -33.21 7.67 10.53
C PHE A 13 -33.43 7.10 11.95
N LEU A 14 -32.47 6.33 12.49
CA LEU A 14 -32.57 5.68 13.80
C LEU A 14 -32.31 6.61 14.99
N ILE A 15 -31.62 7.74 14.80
CA ILE A 15 -31.52 8.78 15.83
C ILE A 15 -32.81 9.63 15.89
N GLY A 16 -33.66 9.56 14.84
CA GLY A 16 -34.94 10.27 14.76
C GLY A 16 -36.18 9.39 14.96
N LEU A 17 -36.05 8.08 15.16
CA LEU A 17 -37.17 7.15 15.32
C LEU A 17 -37.00 6.26 16.54
N SER A 18 -37.21 6.86 17.71
CA SER A 18 -37.97 6.18 18.75
C SER A 18 -39.40 6.00 18.23
N ALA A 19 -39.68 4.83 17.66
CA ALA A 19 -41.04 4.41 17.35
C ALA A 19 -41.80 4.21 18.67
N GLY A 20 -42.61 5.21 19.03
CA GLY A 20 -43.52 5.15 20.17
C GLY A 20 -44.38 6.41 20.23
N ALA A 21 -45.66 6.25 19.90
CA ALA A 21 -46.74 7.23 19.98
C ALA A 21 -46.73 8.38 18.94
N PHE A 22 -47.69 8.29 18.02
CA PHE A 22 -48.40 9.47 17.54
C PHE A 22 -49.00 10.17 18.76
N ASN A 23 -48.30 11.15 19.33
CA ASN A 23 -48.84 12.38 19.91
C ASN A 23 -47.70 13.15 20.59
N THR A 24 -47.69 14.46 20.31
CA THR A 24 -46.74 15.48 20.77
C THR A 24 -45.32 15.34 20.21
N CYS A 25 -45.19 15.55 18.89
CA CYS A 25 -44.07 16.38 18.41
C CYS A 25 -44.08 17.65 19.26
N VAL A 26 -42.98 17.91 19.98
CA VAL A 26 -42.67 19.28 20.37
C VAL A 26 -42.68 20.06 19.05
N PHE A 27 -43.70 20.90 18.86
CA PHE A 27 -43.77 21.80 17.71
C PHE A 27 -42.51 22.64 17.74
N ALA A 28 -41.58 22.25 16.89
CA ALA A 28 -40.47 23.08 16.53
C ALA A 28 -41.01 24.38 15.95
N GLN A 29 -40.22 25.45 16.02
CA GLN A 29 -40.55 26.68 15.35
C GLN A 29 -40.60 26.40 13.83
N GLU A 30 -41.81 26.16 13.32
CA GLU A 30 -42.08 26.04 11.90
C GLU A 30 -41.69 27.38 11.28
N THR A 31 -40.79 27.34 10.30
CA THR A 31 -40.48 28.53 9.54
C THR A 31 -41.60 28.74 8.53
N ASP A 32 -42.26 29.89 8.59
CA ASP A 32 -43.32 30.24 7.62
C ASP A 32 -42.76 30.71 6.26
N ASP A 33 -41.43 30.69 6.07
CA ASP A 33 -40.80 31.05 4.79
C ASP A 33 -41.03 29.92 3.76
N PRO A 34 -41.90 30.13 2.74
CA PRO A 34 -42.23 29.10 1.77
C PRO A 34 -41.02 28.67 0.94
N VAL A 35 -40.07 29.58 0.69
CA VAL A 35 -38.85 29.27 -0.06
C VAL A 35 -37.93 28.38 0.78
N LYS A 36 -37.83 28.63 2.08
CA LYS A 36 -37.05 27.82 3.00
C LYS A 36 -37.63 26.40 3.11
N ILE A 37 -38.96 26.28 3.21
CA ILE A 37 -39.67 24.99 3.19
C ILE A 37 -39.38 24.24 1.88
N GLU A 38 -39.51 24.91 0.72
CA GLU A 38 -39.29 24.27 -0.59
C GLU A 38 -37.84 23.78 -0.75
N MET A 39 -36.86 24.58 -0.36
CA MET A 39 -35.44 24.19 -0.42
C MET A 39 -35.13 23.01 0.51
N TYR A 40 -35.69 23.02 1.73
CA TYR A 40 -35.57 21.89 2.65
C TYR A 40 -36.23 20.63 2.09
N LYS A 41 -37.43 20.76 1.51
CA LYS A 41 -38.14 19.65 0.87
C LYS A 41 -37.34 19.04 -0.28
N LYS A 42 -36.74 19.86 -1.14
CA LYS A 42 -35.86 19.40 -2.23
C LYS A 42 -34.70 18.56 -1.71
N PHE A 43 -34.09 18.97 -0.59
CA PHE A 43 -33.06 18.17 0.08
C PHE A 43 -33.62 16.82 0.58
N VAL A 44 -34.73 16.84 1.33
CA VAL A 44 -35.32 15.63 1.93
C VAL A 44 -35.78 14.63 0.86
N ASP A 45 -36.43 15.10 -0.19
CA ASP A 45 -36.96 14.27 -1.28
C ASP A 45 -35.83 13.56 -2.04
N ASN A 46 -34.61 14.14 -2.05
CA ASN A 46 -33.46 13.57 -2.75
C ASN A 46 -32.51 12.78 -1.83
N ARG A 47 -32.51 12.98 -0.50
CA ARG A 47 -31.45 12.46 0.40
C ARG A 47 -31.21 10.95 0.31
N VAL A 48 -32.27 10.18 0.04
CA VAL A 48 -32.20 8.72 -0.14
C VAL A 48 -32.08 8.33 -1.61
N PRO A 49 -33.00 8.73 -2.52
CA PRO A 49 -32.98 8.24 -3.89
C PRO A 49 -31.88 8.86 -4.77
N ASN A 50 -31.44 10.08 -4.45
CA ASN A 50 -30.40 10.79 -5.19
C ASN A 50 -29.50 11.63 -4.26
N PRO A 51 -28.59 10.99 -3.52
CA PRO A 51 -27.73 11.69 -2.54
C PRO A 51 -26.88 12.82 -3.14
N ARG A 52 -26.46 12.73 -4.41
CA ARG A 52 -25.72 13.83 -5.06
C ARG A 52 -26.60 15.06 -5.27
N ALA A 53 -27.85 14.88 -5.69
CA ALA A 53 -28.80 15.98 -5.81
C ALA A 53 -29.15 16.58 -4.44
N ALA A 54 -29.28 15.74 -3.40
CA ALA A 54 -29.49 16.20 -2.03
C ALA A 54 -28.29 17.00 -1.51
N TYR A 55 -27.07 16.57 -1.78
CA TYR A 55 -25.87 17.32 -1.44
C TYR A 55 -25.89 18.72 -2.05
N GLN A 56 -26.19 18.83 -3.36
CA GLN A 56 -26.30 20.15 -3.99
C GLN A 56 -27.41 21.00 -3.35
N ALA A 57 -28.62 20.43 -3.17
CA ALA A 57 -29.73 21.13 -2.52
C ALA A 57 -29.39 21.58 -1.08
N GLY A 58 -28.64 20.77 -0.34
CA GLY A 58 -28.16 21.09 0.99
C GLY A 58 -27.13 22.23 0.99
N LYS A 59 -26.19 22.24 0.05
CA LYS A 59 -25.25 23.36 -0.12
C LYS A 59 -25.98 24.65 -0.47
N ASP A 60 -26.95 24.58 -1.38
CA ASP A 60 -27.78 25.74 -1.77
C ASP A 60 -28.56 26.27 -0.56
N TYR A 61 -29.15 25.38 0.24
CA TYR A 61 -29.86 25.74 1.47
C TYR A 61 -28.92 26.43 2.48
N LEU A 62 -27.76 25.84 2.76
CA LEU A 62 -26.80 26.39 3.73
C LEU A 62 -26.18 27.72 3.27
N ALA A 63 -26.03 27.92 1.96
CA ALA A 63 -25.56 29.20 1.43
C ALA A 63 -26.53 30.34 1.75
N LYS A 64 -27.84 30.06 1.75
CA LYS A 64 -28.90 31.05 2.01
C LYS A 64 -29.28 31.16 3.49
N TYR A 65 -29.44 30.04 4.17
CA TYR A 65 -30.02 29.94 5.52
C TYR A 65 -29.06 29.37 6.57
N GLY A 66 -27.81 29.10 6.21
CA GLY A 66 -26.84 28.46 7.12
C GLY A 66 -26.51 29.28 8.37
N LYS A 67 -26.71 30.60 8.33
CA LYS A 67 -26.51 31.50 9.49
C LYS A 67 -27.65 31.46 10.50
N ASP A 68 -28.83 31.00 10.10
CA ASP A 68 -30.02 30.94 10.96
C ASP A 68 -29.81 29.99 12.14
N ASN A 69 -28.91 29.01 11.97
CA ASN A 69 -28.52 28.04 13.00
C ASN A 69 -29.72 27.32 13.68
N ASP A 70 -30.82 27.21 12.93
CA ASP A 70 -32.01 26.49 13.34
C ASP A 70 -31.84 24.98 13.17
N GLN A 71 -32.87 24.23 13.52
CA GLN A 71 -32.87 22.77 13.41
C GLN A 71 -32.63 22.27 11.98
N TYR A 72 -33.12 22.97 10.96
CA TYR A 72 -33.02 22.57 9.56
C TYR A 72 -31.61 22.82 9.03
N SER A 73 -31.06 24.01 9.29
CA SER A 73 -29.68 24.38 8.94
C SER A 73 -28.68 23.46 9.64
N LYS A 74 -28.87 23.15 10.93
CA LYS A 74 -28.02 22.19 11.67
C LYS A 74 -28.09 20.79 11.08
N TYR A 75 -29.30 20.30 10.79
CA TYR A 75 -29.49 18.96 10.22
C TYR A 75 -28.85 18.85 8.83
N ILE A 76 -29.08 19.82 7.95
CA ILE A 76 -28.49 19.84 6.61
C ILE A 76 -26.96 19.95 6.70
N GLN A 77 -26.43 20.81 7.58
CA GLN A 77 -24.98 20.94 7.78
C GLN A 77 -24.34 19.61 8.21
N GLN A 78 -24.96 18.91 9.16
CA GLN A 78 -24.48 17.60 9.60
C GLN A 78 -24.53 16.58 8.45
N TRP A 79 -25.63 16.51 7.71
CA TRP A 79 -25.77 15.58 6.59
C TRP A 79 -24.75 15.88 5.48
N VAL A 80 -24.57 17.15 5.13
CA VAL A 80 -23.60 17.60 4.12
C VAL A 80 -22.18 17.22 4.54
N GLY A 81 -21.80 17.46 5.80
CA GLY A 81 -20.48 17.08 6.31
C GLY A 81 -20.23 15.57 6.27
N LEU A 82 -21.24 14.77 6.61
CA LEU A 82 -21.17 13.30 6.49
C LEU A 82 -21.06 12.84 5.05
N PHE A 83 -21.82 13.45 4.13
CA PHE A 83 -21.73 13.16 2.70
C PHE A 83 -20.32 13.47 2.16
N GLU A 84 -19.77 14.65 2.46
CA GLU A 84 -18.43 15.05 2.02
C GLU A 84 -17.35 14.10 2.55
N ARG A 85 -17.49 13.62 3.79
CA ARG A 85 -16.58 12.64 4.40
C ARG A 85 -16.58 11.31 3.65
N GLU A 86 -17.76 10.79 3.32
CA GLU A 86 -17.88 9.52 2.60
C GLU A 86 -17.50 9.65 1.12
N ASP A 87 -17.81 10.77 0.49
CA ASP A 87 -17.40 11.03 -0.90
C ASP A 87 -15.86 11.07 -1.03
N ARG A 88 -15.14 11.62 -0.04
CA ARG A 88 -13.66 11.52 0.00
C ARG A 88 -13.17 10.08 -0.02
N LYS A 89 -13.77 9.18 0.77
CA LYS A 89 -13.40 7.76 0.82
C LYS A 89 -13.61 7.06 -0.53
N LEU A 90 -14.61 7.48 -1.29
CA LEU A 90 -14.87 6.97 -2.64
C LEU A 90 -13.93 7.60 -3.69
N LYS A 91 -13.56 8.87 -3.50
CA LYS A 91 -12.66 9.62 -4.40
C LYS A 91 -11.22 9.13 -4.31
N LEU A 92 -10.74 8.78 -3.11
CA LEU A 92 -9.35 8.36 -2.88
C LEU A 92 -8.86 7.26 -3.85
N PRO A 93 -9.52 6.09 -3.95
CA PRO A 93 -9.07 5.05 -4.88
C PRO A 93 -9.13 5.49 -6.35
N VAL A 94 -10.09 6.34 -6.73
CA VAL A 94 -10.17 6.88 -8.11
C VAL A 94 -8.94 7.72 -8.42
N LEU A 95 -8.55 8.61 -7.50
CA LEU A 95 -7.36 9.45 -7.66
C LEU A 95 -6.07 8.62 -7.81
N ILE A 96 -5.98 7.50 -7.09
CA ILE A 96 -4.78 6.64 -7.08
C ILE A 96 -4.74 5.74 -8.33
N TYR A 97 -5.81 4.99 -8.60
CA TYR A 97 -5.80 3.89 -9.56
C TYR A 97 -6.22 4.30 -10.96
N ASN A 98 -7.07 5.32 -11.10
CA ASN A 98 -7.58 5.77 -12.40
C ASN A 98 -6.84 7.04 -12.85
N ASP A 99 -6.93 8.10 -12.04
CA ASP A 99 -6.44 9.43 -12.44
C ASP A 99 -4.92 9.56 -12.27
N LYS A 100 -4.32 8.71 -11.42
CA LYS A 100 -2.91 8.78 -10.99
C LYS A 100 -2.51 10.17 -10.48
N ASN A 101 -3.48 10.88 -9.89
CA ASN A 101 -3.26 12.18 -9.28
C ASN A 101 -2.83 12.00 -7.82
N PHE A 102 -1.57 11.61 -7.66
CA PHE A 102 -1.01 11.27 -6.34
C PHE A 102 -1.01 12.46 -5.38
N ALA A 103 -0.77 13.68 -5.86
CA ALA A 103 -0.78 14.88 -5.02
C ALA A 103 -2.15 15.10 -4.34
N GLU A 104 -3.23 15.04 -5.12
CA GLU A 104 -4.59 15.16 -4.59
C GLU A 104 -4.97 13.92 -3.77
N ALA A 105 -4.50 12.72 -4.13
CA ALA A 105 -4.73 11.51 -3.34
C ALA A 105 -4.13 11.61 -1.92
N PHE A 106 -2.87 12.05 -1.77
CA PHE A 106 -2.26 12.25 -0.45
C PHE A 106 -2.98 13.33 0.36
N LYS A 107 -3.41 14.43 -0.30
CA LYS A 107 -4.22 15.46 0.36
C LYS A 107 -5.58 14.93 0.85
N VAL A 108 -6.32 14.25 -0.01
CA VAL A 108 -7.64 13.68 0.32
C VAL A 108 -7.51 12.57 1.37
N GLY A 109 -6.50 11.72 1.25
CA GLY A 109 -6.17 10.69 2.23
C GLY A 109 -5.85 11.28 3.61
N GLY A 110 -5.06 12.35 3.66
CA GLY A 110 -4.78 13.09 4.88
C GLY A 110 -6.05 13.66 5.53
N GLN A 111 -6.99 14.20 4.74
CA GLN A 111 -8.28 14.65 5.27
C GLN A 111 -9.13 13.51 5.83
N ILE A 112 -9.17 12.36 5.16
CA ILE A 112 -9.87 11.17 5.66
C ILE A 112 -9.29 10.73 7.00
N LEU A 113 -7.96 10.68 7.11
CA LEU A 113 -7.27 10.24 8.32
C LEU A 113 -7.27 11.29 9.44
N ALA A 114 -7.49 12.57 9.13
CA ALA A 114 -7.75 13.59 10.15
C ALA A 114 -9.13 13.38 10.82
N ASP A 115 -10.15 12.99 10.04
CA ASP A 115 -11.48 12.68 10.56
C ASP A 115 -11.57 11.29 11.20
N GLU A 116 -10.89 10.30 10.59
CA GLU A 116 -10.93 8.90 10.97
C GLU A 116 -9.50 8.30 10.94
N PRO A 117 -8.67 8.53 11.98
CA PRO A 117 -7.27 8.11 12.01
C PRO A 117 -7.04 6.62 11.82
N GLU A 118 -8.03 5.80 12.18
CA GLU A 118 -7.99 4.34 12.12
C GLU A 118 -8.64 3.76 10.84
N TYR A 119 -8.99 4.60 9.86
CA TYR A 119 -9.59 4.15 8.60
C TYR A 119 -8.57 3.38 7.74
N LEU A 120 -8.51 2.07 7.97
CA LEU A 120 -7.51 1.15 7.43
C LEU A 120 -7.38 1.22 5.90
N LYS A 121 -8.49 1.37 5.16
CA LYS A 121 -8.44 1.42 3.70
C LYS A 121 -7.62 2.61 3.19
N ALA A 122 -7.67 3.78 3.83
CA ALA A 122 -6.81 4.89 3.44
C ALA A 122 -5.33 4.62 3.70
N HIS A 123 -4.97 3.90 4.77
CA HIS A 123 -3.57 3.50 4.99
C HIS A 123 -3.07 2.50 3.95
N ILE A 124 -3.90 1.54 3.55
CA ILE A 124 -3.59 0.59 2.48
C ILE A 124 -3.38 1.36 1.16
N ASP A 125 -4.35 2.19 0.79
CA ASP A 125 -4.36 2.93 -0.47
C ASP A 125 -3.17 3.90 -0.56
N LEU A 126 -2.89 4.69 0.48
CA LEU A 126 -1.75 5.62 0.50
C LEU A 126 -0.40 4.91 0.54
N GLY A 127 -0.31 3.78 1.25
CA GLY A 127 0.91 2.97 1.29
C GLY A 127 1.30 2.44 -0.10
N TYR A 128 0.30 1.99 -0.86
CA TYR A 128 0.51 1.54 -2.24
C TYR A 128 0.63 2.69 -3.24
N ALA A 129 -0.04 3.82 -3.01
CA ALA A 129 0.03 5.01 -3.86
C ALA A 129 1.47 5.54 -4.00
N GLY A 130 2.26 5.51 -2.92
CA GLY A 130 3.68 5.89 -3.00
C GLY A 130 4.47 4.99 -3.96
N PHE A 131 4.24 3.68 -3.93
CA PHE A 131 4.86 2.75 -4.88
C PHE A 131 4.46 3.06 -6.32
N LEU A 132 3.17 3.28 -6.57
CA LEU A 132 2.69 3.67 -7.90
C LEU A 132 3.30 5.00 -8.36
N ALA A 133 3.36 6.02 -7.50
CA ALA A 133 3.97 7.31 -7.82
C ALA A 133 5.44 7.15 -8.21
N ALA A 134 6.23 6.45 -7.38
CA ALA A 134 7.66 6.23 -7.61
C ALA A 134 7.93 5.41 -8.88
N THR A 135 7.12 4.39 -9.16
CA THR A 135 7.40 3.47 -10.28
C THR A 135 6.84 3.94 -11.62
N THR A 136 5.65 4.54 -11.61
CA THR A 136 4.93 4.94 -12.83
C THR A 136 5.18 6.39 -13.24
N THR A 137 5.44 7.28 -12.29
CA THR A 137 5.69 8.72 -12.56
C THR A 137 7.05 9.21 -12.12
N LYS A 138 7.88 8.34 -11.52
CA LYS A 138 9.20 8.68 -10.96
C LYS A 138 9.15 9.77 -9.88
N ASN A 139 7.99 9.93 -9.25
CA ASN A 139 7.81 10.88 -8.16
C ASN A 139 8.04 10.18 -6.81
N GLU A 140 9.15 10.52 -6.17
CA GLU A 140 9.58 9.96 -4.89
C GLU A 140 9.22 10.84 -3.68
N SER A 141 8.58 11.99 -3.91
CA SER A 141 8.25 12.96 -2.85
C SER A 141 7.33 12.38 -1.77
N TYR A 142 6.64 11.28 -2.06
CA TYR A 142 5.70 10.62 -1.13
C TYR A 142 6.27 9.38 -0.44
N ASN A 143 7.53 8.99 -0.70
CA ASN A 143 8.07 7.72 -0.23
C ASN A 143 7.99 7.57 1.29
N THR A 144 8.42 8.58 2.05
CA THR A 144 8.43 8.55 3.51
C THR A 144 7.02 8.40 4.09
N GLU A 145 6.07 9.19 3.59
CA GLU A 145 4.68 9.16 4.04
C GLU A 145 4.00 7.84 3.69
N ALA A 146 4.20 7.35 2.46
CA ALA A 146 3.69 6.06 2.01
C ALA A 146 4.23 4.88 2.83
N ILE A 147 5.53 4.87 3.15
CA ILE A 147 6.12 3.84 4.03
C ILE A 147 5.44 3.85 5.40
N ALA A 148 5.19 5.02 5.97
CA ALA A 148 4.51 5.14 7.27
C ALA A 148 3.07 4.58 7.21
N HIS A 149 2.32 4.88 6.15
CA HIS A 149 0.99 4.34 5.94
C HIS A 149 0.98 2.83 5.69
N ALA A 150 1.90 2.32 4.86
CA ALA A 150 2.04 0.89 4.62
C ALA A 150 2.33 0.13 5.91
N ARG A 151 3.22 0.63 6.78
CA ARG A 151 3.52 0.03 8.10
C ARG A 151 2.29 0.00 9.01
N LYS A 152 1.53 1.10 9.09
CA LYS A 152 0.27 1.15 9.87
C LYS A 152 -0.75 0.14 9.35
N ALA A 153 -0.92 0.06 8.03
CA ALA A 153 -1.82 -0.91 7.41
C ALA A 153 -1.42 -2.36 7.69
N ILE A 154 -0.12 -2.69 7.55
CA ILE A 154 0.42 -4.02 7.88
C ILE A 154 0.11 -4.37 9.34
N GLN A 155 0.46 -3.49 10.28
CA GLN A 155 0.22 -3.72 11.72
C GLN A 155 -1.28 -3.96 12.02
N ALA A 156 -2.16 -3.16 11.43
CA ALA A 156 -3.59 -3.31 11.58
C ALA A 156 -4.10 -4.65 11.02
N LEU A 157 -3.65 -5.04 9.82
CA LEU A 157 -4.02 -6.31 9.18
C LEU A 157 -3.50 -7.52 9.97
N GLU A 158 -2.26 -7.48 10.44
CA GLU A 158 -1.65 -8.53 11.25
C GLU A 158 -2.34 -8.70 12.60
N SER A 159 -2.82 -7.61 13.22
CA SER A 159 -3.63 -7.64 14.45
C SER A 159 -5.08 -8.09 14.25
N GLY A 160 -5.48 -8.42 13.01
CA GLY A 160 -6.79 -8.98 12.71
C GLY A 160 -7.85 -7.96 12.26
N LYS A 161 -7.49 -6.67 12.11
CA LYS A 161 -8.40 -5.71 11.45
C LYS A 161 -8.58 -6.09 9.97
N THR A 162 -9.71 -5.68 9.41
CA THR A 162 -10.10 -5.99 8.04
C THR A 162 -10.74 -4.78 7.35
N VAL A 163 -10.84 -4.84 6.02
CA VAL A 163 -11.60 -3.89 5.21
C VAL A 163 -12.75 -4.62 4.53
N THR A 164 -13.82 -3.88 4.20
CA THR A 164 -14.97 -4.45 3.49
C THR A 164 -14.73 -4.59 1.98
N ASP A 165 -13.70 -3.93 1.45
CA ASP A 165 -13.34 -3.94 0.04
C ASP A 165 -11.82 -3.94 -0.13
N TRP A 166 -11.32 -5.04 -0.70
CA TRP A 166 -9.90 -5.29 -0.93
C TRP A 166 -9.38 -4.72 -2.24
N ALA A 167 -10.25 -4.29 -3.16
CA ALA A 167 -9.82 -3.83 -4.47
C ALA A 167 -8.77 -2.70 -4.37
N PRO A 168 -7.70 -2.75 -5.19
CA PRO A 168 -7.49 -3.67 -6.32
C PRO A 168 -6.88 -5.04 -5.94
N PHE A 169 -6.61 -5.29 -4.66
CA PHE A 169 -6.04 -6.55 -4.17
C PHE A 169 -7.10 -7.64 -4.03
N LYS A 170 -6.64 -8.89 -3.99
CA LYS A 170 -7.52 -10.07 -3.92
C LYS A 170 -7.95 -10.46 -2.50
N GLY A 171 -7.33 -9.87 -1.48
CA GLY A 171 -7.59 -10.18 -0.07
C GLY A 171 -6.44 -9.76 0.83
N LYS A 172 -6.52 -10.13 2.11
CA LYS A 172 -5.53 -9.77 3.14
C LYS A 172 -4.09 -10.12 2.76
N ASP A 173 -3.85 -11.37 2.36
CA ASP A 173 -2.50 -11.86 2.06
C ASP A 173 -1.90 -11.17 0.84
N ASP A 174 -2.72 -10.93 -0.18
CA ASP A 174 -2.33 -10.17 -1.37
C ASP A 174 -1.97 -8.72 -0.99
N THR A 175 -2.81 -8.06 -0.19
CA THR A 175 -2.52 -6.72 0.32
C THR A 175 -1.24 -6.68 1.15
N LEU A 176 -1.04 -7.61 2.09
CA LEU A 176 0.19 -7.66 2.90
C LEU A 176 1.43 -7.82 2.02
N ALA A 177 1.40 -8.76 1.07
CA ALA A 177 2.50 -8.98 0.15
C ALA A 177 2.86 -7.70 -0.64
N TYR A 178 1.85 -7.04 -1.21
CA TYR A 178 2.07 -5.79 -1.96
C TYR A 178 2.52 -4.64 -1.08
N LEU A 179 2.03 -4.50 0.16
CA LEU A 179 2.49 -3.44 1.06
C LEU A 179 3.96 -3.64 1.49
N TYR A 180 4.36 -4.87 1.79
CA TYR A 180 5.77 -5.17 2.06
C TYR A 180 6.65 -4.90 0.83
N TYR A 181 6.19 -5.32 -0.36
CA TYR A 181 6.89 -5.04 -1.62
C TYR A 181 6.96 -3.53 -1.93
N SER A 182 5.91 -2.78 -1.62
CA SER A 182 5.91 -1.31 -1.72
C SER A 182 6.94 -0.71 -0.79
N ILE A 183 7.01 -1.12 0.47
CA ILE A 183 8.04 -0.64 1.42
C ILE A 183 9.44 -0.91 0.86
N ALA A 184 9.71 -2.14 0.40
CA ALA A 184 11.00 -2.45 -0.21
C ALA A 184 11.31 -1.48 -1.36
N SER A 185 10.39 -1.33 -2.31
CA SER A 185 10.55 -0.50 -3.51
C SER A 185 10.83 0.98 -3.19
N LEU A 186 10.24 1.48 -2.11
CA LEU A 186 10.42 2.85 -1.65
C LEU A 186 11.72 3.06 -0.85
N LEU A 187 12.35 1.98 -0.39
CA LEU A 187 13.64 1.96 0.32
C LEU A 187 14.84 1.71 -0.60
N LYS A 188 14.71 1.81 -1.92
CA LYS A 188 15.79 1.52 -2.89
C LYS A 188 17.12 2.27 -2.65
N SER A 189 17.06 3.45 -2.02
CA SER A 189 18.25 4.24 -1.64
C SER A 189 18.95 3.72 -0.39
N SER A 190 18.36 2.74 0.30
CA SER A 190 18.88 2.03 1.47
C SER A 190 18.84 0.52 1.22
N PRO A 191 19.72 -0.03 0.36
CA PRO A 191 19.65 -1.42 -0.10
C PRO A 191 19.59 -2.47 1.02
N ASP A 192 20.27 -2.24 2.13
CA ASP A 192 20.23 -3.16 3.30
C ASP A 192 18.81 -3.32 3.88
N GLN A 193 18.01 -2.26 3.80
CA GLN A 193 16.66 -2.22 4.36
C GLN A 193 15.59 -2.83 3.44
N VAL A 194 15.94 -3.16 2.19
CA VAL A 194 14.97 -3.76 1.25
C VAL A 194 14.78 -5.26 1.48
N ILE A 195 15.75 -5.93 2.12
CA ILE A 195 15.80 -7.39 2.26
C ILE A 195 14.63 -7.90 3.10
N ASP A 196 14.42 -7.37 4.30
CA ASP A 196 13.39 -7.87 5.22
C ASP A 196 11.97 -7.74 4.66
N PRO A 197 11.55 -6.58 4.11
CA PRO A 197 10.24 -6.48 3.49
C PRO A 197 10.09 -7.39 2.26
N LEU A 198 11.12 -7.59 1.42
CA LEU A 198 11.03 -8.51 0.29
C LEU A 198 10.85 -9.96 0.73
N LEU A 199 11.61 -10.41 1.73
CA LEU A 199 11.45 -11.74 2.31
C LEU A 199 10.04 -11.93 2.88
N LYS A 200 9.50 -10.91 3.56
CA LYS A 200 8.12 -10.93 4.05
C LYS A 200 7.10 -11.00 2.93
N ALA A 201 7.26 -10.23 1.86
CA ALA A 201 6.38 -10.29 0.69
C ALA A 201 6.36 -11.70 0.05
N LEU A 202 7.51 -12.36 -0.01
CA LEU A 202 7.67 -13.70 -0.59
C LEU A 202 7.12 -14.84 0.28
N GLN A 203 6.71 -14.57 1.53
CA GLN A 203 6.02 -15.55 2.39
C GLN A 203 4.58 -15.81 1.94
N PHE A 204 3.96 -14.86 1.23
CA PHE A 204 2.59 -14.98 0.75
C PHE A 204 2.55 -15.62 -0.64
N ASP A 205 1.54 -16.45 -0.89
CA ASP A 205 1.32 -17.08 -2.21
C ASP A 205 0.60 -16.11 -3.17
N THR A 206 1.36 -15.17 -3.71
CA THR A 206 0.86 -14.09 -4.58
C THR A 206 1.59 -14.05 -5.91
N GLU A 207 1.09 -13.26 -6.85
CA GLU A 207 1.76 -13.06 -8.15
C GLU A 207 3.17 -12.48 -8.01
N LEU A 208 3.46 -11.75 -6.92
CA LEU A 208 4.81 -11.25 -6.65
C LEU A 208 5.85 -12.38 -6.53
N LYS A 209 5.46 -13.54 -6.00
CA LYS A 209 6.34 -14.71 -5.86
C LYS A 209 6.68 -15.37 -7.20
N LYS A 210 5.89 -15.08 -8.24
CA LYS A 210 6.12 -15.55 -9.61
C LYS A 210 6.92 -14.55 -10.45
N GLN A 211 7.09 -13.32 -9.97
CA GLN A 211 7.77 -12.27 -10.72
C GLN A 211 9.29 -12.34 -10.56
N ALA A 212 9.99 -12.47 -11.68
CA ALA A 212 11.45 -12.43 -11.72
C ALA A 212 12.03 -11.16 -11.08
N SER A 213 11.34 -10.02 -11.26
CA SER A 213 11.74 -8.73 -10.70
C SER A 213 11.78 -8.71 -9.17
N THR A 214 10.95 -9.49 -8.49
CA THR A 214 10.95 -9.57 -7.02
C THR A 214 12.27 -10.18 -6.52
N TYR A 215 12.70 -11.27 -7.16
CA TYR A 215 13.96 -11.94 -6.81
C TYR A 215 15.19 -11.14 -7.25
N SER A 216 15.15 -10.49 -8.41
CA SER A 216 16.25 -9.60 -8.81
C SER A 216 16.42 -8.43 -7.85
N TYR A 217 15.31 -7.95 -7.28
CA TYR A 217 15.38 -6.86 -6.32
C TYR A 217 15.91 -7.32 -4.95
N LEU A 218 15.62 -8.56 -4.55
CA LEU A 218 16.23 -9.18 -3.39
C LEU A 218 17.75 -9.36 -3.59
N ALA A 219 18.17 -9.80 -4.78
CA ALA A 219 19.58 -9.90 -5.14
C ALA A 219 20.29 -8.54 -5.06
N PHE A 220 19.68 -7.49 -5.61
CA PHE A 220 20.17 -6.11 -5.48
C PHE A 220 20.32 -5.69 -4.01
N GLY A 221 19.36 -6.03 -3.15
CA GLY A 221 19.42 -5.74 -1.71
C GLY A 221 20.66 -6.35 -1.05
N TYR A 222 20.95 -7.62 -1.31
CA TYR A 222 22.15 -8.29 -0.80
C TYR A 222 23.44 -7.71 -1.39
N GLU A 223 23.46 -7.49 -2.69
CA GLU A 223 24.66 -7.04 -3.42
C GLU A 223 25.06 -5.61 -3.06
N SER A 224 24.10 -4.67 -3.17
CA SER A 224 24.36 -3.24 -2.93
C SER A 224 24.36 -2.86 -1.46
N GLY A 225 23.89 -3.76 -0.59
CA GLY A 225 23.86 -3.59 0.85
C GLY A 225 25.00 -4.33 1.57
N PRO A 226 24.74 -5.48 2.21
CA PRO A 226 25.71 -6.16 3.06
C PRO A 226 26.95 -6.62 2.30
N TYR A 227 26.82 -7.12 1.07
CA TYR A 227 27.97 -7.55 0.28
C TYR A 227 28.93 -6.38 0.02
N ARG A 228 28.44 -5.27 -0.52
CA ARG A 228 29.27 -4.08 -0.77
C ARG A 228 29.97 -3.57 0.49
N THR A 229 29.24 -3.51 1.61
CA THR A 229 29.80 -3.04 2.89
C THR A 229 30.89 -4.00 3.39
N MET A 230 30.59 -5.30 3.46
CA MET A 230 31.48 -6.30 4.02
C MET A 230 32.69 -6.59 3.13
N SER A 231 32.51 -6.62 1.81
CA SER A 231 33.62 -6.79 0.87
C SER A 231 34.59 -5.61 0.93
N THR A 232 34.08 -4.37 1.02
CA THR A 232 34.93 -3.18 1.19
C THR A 232 35.72 -3.26 2.49
N ALA A 233 35.05 -3.58 3.61
CA ALA A 233 35.72 -3.73 4.90
C ALA A 233 36.80 -4.83 4.87
N TYR A 234 36.49 -5.98 4.25
CA TYR A 234 37.43 -7.08 4.08
C TYR A 234 38.66 -6.64 3.28
N GLN A 235 38.43 -5.96 2.15
CA GLN A 235 39.51 -5.47 1.29
C GLN A 235 40.40 -4.46 2.03
N THR A 236 39.82 -3.52 2.76
CA THR A 236 40.59 -2.53 3.53
C THR A 236 41.39 -3.18 4.67
N GLN A 237 40.79 -4.14 5.36
CA GLN A 237 41.35 -4.66 6.61
C GLN A 237 42.30 -5.84 6.41
N TYR A 238 42.06 -6.70 5.41
CA TYR A 238 42.74 -7.99 5.27
C TYR A 238 43.40 -8.23 3.90
N ALA A 239 43.09 -7.45 2.86
CA ALA A 239 43.69 -7.70 1.55
C ALA A 239 45.22 -7.53 1.58
N ASN A 240 45.91 -8.43 0.88
CA ASN A 240 47.37 -8.49 0.78
C ASN A 240 48.11 -8.62 2.13
N LYS A 241 47.40 -9.07 3.18
CA LYS A 241 47.98 -9.39 4.49
C LYS A 241 47.98 -10.90 4.70
N PRO A 242 48.86 -11.42 5.60
CA PRO A 242 48.79 -12.81 6.01
C PRO A 242 47.40 -13.14 6.56
N GLU A 243 46.92 -14.34 6.22
CA GLU A 243 45.64 -14.84 6.71
C GLU A 243 45.68 -14.99 8.25
N THR A 244 44.63 -14.51 8.92
CA THR A 244 44.45 -14.64 10.37
C THR A 244 43.11 -15.33 10.68
N PRO A 245 42.89 -15.81 11.92
CA PRO A 245 41.57 -16.32 12.32
C PRO A 245 40.43 -15.31 12.08
N GLU A 246 40.70 -14.02 12.27
CA GLU A 246 39.75 -12.94 12.05
C GLU A 246 39.46 -12.74 10.56
N SER A 247 40.48 -12.79 9.69
CA SER A 247 40.26 -12.70 8.25
C SER A 247 39.46 -13.89 7.74
N LYS A 248 39.71 -15.11 8.23
CA LYS A 248 38.89 -16.29 7.91
C LYS A 248 37.43 -16.10 8.32
N ALA A 249 37.20 -15.65 9.55
CA ALA A 249 35.85 -15.42 10.04
C ALA A 249 35.13 -14.31 9.27
N ALA A 250 35.83 -13.25 8.87
CA ALA A 250 35.26 -12.19 8.05
C ALA A 250 34.92 -12.67 6.64
N LEU A 251 35.80 -13.48 6.02
CA LEU A 251 35.56 -14.09 4.72
C LEU A 251 34.35 -15.04 4.76
N GLU A 252 34.22 -15.83 5.82
CA GLU A 252 33.08 -16.75 5.98
C GLU A 252 31.75 -16.00 6.07
N LYS A 253 31.70 -14.88 6.79
CA LYS A 253 30.49 -14.04 6.82
C LYS A 253 30.18 -13.44 5.45
N LEU A 254 31.20 -13.01 4.69
CA LEU A 254 31.01 -12.50 3.33
C LEU A 254 30.50 -13.60 2.39
N ASN A 255 31.03 -14.80 2.55
CA ASN A 255 30.60 -16.00 1.83
C ASN A 255 29.10 -16.26 2.05
N VAL A 256 28.61 -16.23 3.29
CA VAL A 256 27.16 -16.39 3.54
C VAL A 256 26.34 -15.37 2.73
N ILE A 257 26.75 -14.09 2.66
CA ILE A 257 26.03 -13.10 1.84
C ILE A 257 26.07 -13.47 0.35
N ILE A 258 27.21 -13.96 -0.16
CA ILE A 258 27.34 -14.40 -1.55
C ILE A 258 26.40 -15.59 -1.84
N ASP A 259 26.22 -16.53 -0.90
CA ASP A 259 25.28 -17.64 -1.07
C ASP A 259 23.83 -17.14 -1.19
N HIS A 260 23.47 -16.10 -0.44
CA HIS A 260 22.17 -15.43 -0.55
C HIS A 260 21.99 -14.70 -1.88
N MET A 261 23.06 -14.07 -2.40
CA MET A 261 23.04 -13.46 -3.74
C MET A 261 22.86 -14.52 -4.83
N ILE A 262 23.57 -15.66 -4.72
CA ILE A 262 23.44 -16.80 -5.64
C ILE A 262 22.01 -17.33 -5.64
N ASP A 263 21.40 -17.58 -4.48
CA ASP A 263 20.01 -18.03 -4.39
C ASP A 263 19.05 -17.01 -5.03
N ALA A 264 19.16 -15.73 -4.68
CA ALA A 264 18.27 -14.69 -5.19
C ALA A 264 18.39 -14.52 -6.72
N TYR A 265 19.62 -14.53 -7.28
CA TYR A 265 19.83 -14.48 -8.72
C TYR A 265 19.34 -15.75 -9.44
N ALA A 266 19.57 -16.94 -8.86
CA ALA A 266 19.04 -18.19 -9.40
C ALA A 266 17.50 -18.16 -9.48
N ARG A 267 16.83 -17.64 -8.44
CA ARG A 267 15.37 -17.45 -8.45
C ARG A 267 14.91 -16.45 -9.50
N ALA A 268 15.64 -15.34 -9.68
CA ALA A 268 15.33 -14.36 -10.71
C ALA A 268 15.42 -14.96 -12.12
N VAL A 269 16.49 -15.71 -12.40
CA VAL A 269 16.70 -16.41 -13.67
C VAL A 269 15.65 -17.50 -13.91
N ALA A 270 15.33 -18.29 -12.87
CA ALA A 270 14.32 -19.34 -12.94
C ALA A 270 12.92 -18.75 -13.19
N ALA A 271 12.54 -17.71 -12.43
CA ALA A 271 11.23 -17.07 -12.54
C ALA A 271 11.07 -16.28 -13.85
N ALA A 272 12.17 -15.78 -14.43
CA ALA A 272 12.13 -15.15 -15.74
C ALA A 272 11.73 -16.14 -16.85
N GLY A 273 12.03 -17.44 -16.68
CA GLY A 273 11.66 -18.48 -17.62
C GLY A 273 12.03 -18.10 -19.06
N SER A 274 11.06 -18.20 -19.97
CA SER A 274 11.18 -17.75 -21.36
C SER A 274 10.41 -16.45 -21.65
N ASP A 275 10.06 -15.67 -20.62
CA ASP A 275 9.30 -14.43 -20.79
C ASP A 275 10.16 -13.38 -21.54
N PRO A 276 9.73 -12.93 -22.74
CA PRO A 276 10.47 -11.95 -23.53
C PRO A 276 10.73 -10.64 -22.79
N LYS A 277 9.85 -10.25 -21.86
CA LYS A 277 10.01 -9.04 -21.02
C LYS A 277 11.33 -9.06 -20.25
N TYR A 278 11.78 -10.25 -19.85
CA TYR A 278 12.98 -10.42 -19.03
C TYR A 278 14.18 -10.93 -19.83
N ALA A 279 14.10 -11.09 -21.15
CA ALA A 279 15.18 -11.71 -21.93
C ALA A 279 16.56 -11.04 -21.70
N GLN A 280 16.63 -9.70 -21.79
CA GLN A 280 17.87 -8.95 -21.55
C GLN A 280 18.32 -9.04 -20.08
N ALA A 281 17.39 -8.84 -19.15
CA ALA A 281 17.68 -8.84 -17.72
C ALA A 281 18.15 -10.23 -17.24
N LYS A 282 17.53 -11.30 -17.75
CA LYS A 282 17.89 -12.69 -17.47
C LYS A 282 19.32 -13.00 -17.91
N THR A 283 19.75 -12.51 -19.08
CA THR A 283 21.14 -12.67 -19.53
C THR A 283 22.11 -12.00 -18.57
N ALA A 284 21.82 -10.78 -18.12
CA ALA A 284 22.66 -10.09 -17.14
C ALA A 284 22.69 -10.82 -15.79
N TRP A 285 21.53 -11.22 -15.27
CA TRP A 285 21.42 -11.96 -14.01
C TRP A 285 22.15 -13.31 -14.08
N MET A 286 22.06 -14.03 -15.20
CA MET A 286 22.78 -15.29 -15.41
C MET A 286 24.30 -15.08 -15.40
N GLY A 287 24.79 -14.01 -16.03
CA GLY A 287 26.22 -13.67 -16.00
C GLY A 287 26.71 -13.45 -14.57
N THR A 288 26.01 -12.60 -13.80
CA THR A 288 26.33 -12.34 -12.39
C THR A 288 26.25 -13.60 -11.54
N LEU A 289 25.17 -14.38 -11.68
CA LEU A 289 24.98 -15.66 -10.99
C LEU A 289 26.14 -16.62 -11.26
N THR A 290 26.52 -16.80 -12.53
CA THR A 290 27.59 -17.72 -12.92
C THR A 290 28.92 -17.31 -12.30
N SER A 291 29.22 -16.00 -12.27
CA SER A 291 30.45 -15.49 -11.68
C SER A 291 30.54 -15.78 -10.18
N TYR A 292 29.49 -15.46 -9.41
CA TYR A 292 29.47 -15.74 -7.97
C TYR A 292 29.43 -17.24 -7.65
N TYR A 293 28.70 -18.02 -8.46
CA TYR A 293 28.65 -19.46 -8.30
C TYR A 293 30.04 -20.09 -8.49
N LYS A 294 30.75 -19.74 -9.57
CA LYS A 294 32.12 -20.21 -9.84
C LYS A 294 33.09 -19.83 -8.73
N PHE A 295 33.02 -18.58 -8.25
CA PHE A 295 33.81 -18.12 -7.12
C PHE A 295 33.61 -19.02 -5.87
N ARG A 296 32.38 -19.49 -5.62
CA ARG A 296 32.07 -20.38 -4.50
C ARG A 296 32.31 -21.87 -4.76
N HIS A 297 32.56 -22.27 -6.01
CA HIS A 297 32.63 -23.68 -6.42
C HIS A 297 33.91 -23.98 -7.23
N ALA A 298 35.05 -23.46 -6.77
CA ALA A 298 36.37 -23.75 -7.36
C ALA A 298 36.41 -23.53 -8.89
N ASP A 299 35.86 -22.40 -9.34
CA ASP A 299 35.74 -21.98 -10.74
C ASP A 299 34.87 -22.90 -11.64
N SER A 300 34.10 -23.80 -11.04
CA SER A 300 33.18 -24.72 -11.73
C SER A 300 31.74 -24.18 -11.76
N ASP A 301 31.04 -24.41 -12.87
CA ASP A 301 29.59 -24.24 -13.01
C ASP A 301 28.80 -25.55 -12.84
N ALA A 302 29.48 -26.64 -12.48
CA ALA A 302 28.82 -27.91 -12.18
C ALA A 302 27.75 -27.72 -11.10
N GLY A 303 26.53 -28.18 -11.38
CA GLY A 303 25.37 -28.03 -10.48
C GLY A 303 24.59 -26.72 -10.61
N LEU A 304 25.07 -25.72 -11.36
CA LEU A 304 24.39 -24.43 -11.51
C LEU A 304 23.00 -24.57 -12.16
N ASN A 305 22.89 -25.39 -13.20
CA ASN A 305 21.59 -25.65 -13.85
C ASN A 305 20.61 -26.36 -12.90
N ASP A 306 21.10 -27.30 -12.07
CA ASP A 306 20.27 -28.00 -11.09
C ASP A 306 19.76 -27.03 -10.00
N LEU A 307 20.63 -26.11 -9.55
CA LEU A 307 20.23 -25.03 -8.66
C LEU A 307 19.09 -24.21 -9.27
N ILE A 308 19.28 -23.67 -10.48
CA ILE A 308 18.26 -22.84 -11.15
C ILE A 308 16.93 -23.58 -11.32
N THR A 309 16.99 -24.86 -11.67
CA THR A 309 15.79 -25.68 -11.91
C THR A 309 15.02 -25.98 -10.62
N THR A 310 15.71 -26.05 -9.48
CA THR A 310 15.09 -26.46 -8.21
C THR A 310 14.84 -25.32 -7.23
N VAL A 311 15.47 -24.15 -7.40
CA VAL A 311 15.47 -23.08 -6.38
C VAL A 311 14.07 -22.56 -6.02
N LEU A 312 13.15 -22.47 -6.99
CA LEU A 312 11.78 -22.00 -6.76
C LEU A 312 10.89 -23.00 -5.99
N SER A 313 11.31 -24.27 -5.91
CA SER A 313 10.59 -25.29 -5.12
C SER A 313 10.83 -25.18 -3.61
N LYS A 314 11.80 -24.35 -3.20
CA LYS A 314 12.19 -24.12 -1.81
C LYS A 314 11.87 -22.68 -1.41
N PRO A 315 11.53 -22.39 -0.14
CA PRO A 315 11.44 -21.01 0.32
C PRO A 315 12.80 -20.30 0.20
N PRO A 316 12.83 -18.97 0.02
CA PRO A 316 14.08 -18.21 0.12
C PRO A 316 14.74 -18.43 1.48
N PRO A 317 16.09 -18.43 1.55
CA PRO A 317 16.78 -18.57 2.82
C PRO A 317 16.49 -17.36 3.74
N PRO A 318 16.42 -17.55 5.06
CA PRO A 318 16.19 -16.46 6.02
C PRO A 318 17.36 -15.48 6.00
N LYS A 319 17.16 -14.22 6.38
CA LYS A 319 18.24 -13.24 6.41
C LYS A 319 19.48 -13.75 7.21
N PRO A 320 20.71 -13.58 6.69
CA PRO A 320 21.96 -13.98 7.34
C PRO A 320 22.19 -13.42 8.74
#